data_AF-V5GXZ6-F1
#
_entry.id   AF-V5GXZ6-F1
#
_cell.length_a   1.000
_cell.length_b   1.000
_cell.length_c   1.000
_cell.angle_alpha   90.00
_cell.angle_beta   90.00
_cell.angle_gamma   90.00
#
_symmetry.space_group_name_H-M   'P 1'
#
loop_
_entity.id
_entity.type
_entity.pdbx_description
1 polymer ?
#
loop_
_entity_poly.entity_id
_entity_poly.type
_entity_poly.pdbx_seq_one_letter_code
_entity_poly.pdbx_strand_id
1 'polypeptide(L)'
;VRYNIPLMNALVLYVGTQAIAYIRNKGHTPNMSTIAHSAHMDIFQNLAVDLDTEGRYLFLNAIANQLRYPNSHTHYFSCTLLYLFAEANTEAIQEQITRVLLERLIVNRPHPWGLLITFIELIKNPTYRFWQHEFVHCAPEIEKLFESVARSCMVKTSVPPQE
;
A
#
# COMPACT_ATOMS: atom_id res chain seq x y z
N VAL A 1 -20.01 0.23 -15.88
CA VAL A 1 -18.69 0.69 -15.40
C VAL A 1 -18.82 2.16 -15.04
N ARG A 2 -18.75 2.51 -13.75
CA ARG A 2 -18.99 3.89 -13.26
C ARG A 2 -17.74 4.76 -13.31
N TYR A 3 -16.55 4.15 -13.19
CA TYR A 3 -15.26 4.83 -13.17
C TYR A 3 -14.43 4.56 -14.42
N ASN A 4 -13.68 5.56 -14.88
CA ASN A 4 -12.69 5.40 -15.95
C ASN A 4 -11.38 4.83 -15.36
N ILE A 5 -11.21 3.51 -15.46
CA ILE A 5 -10.06 2.79 -14.89
C ILE A 5 -8.72 3.25 -15.51
N PRO A 6 -8.57 3.37 -16.85
CA PRO A 6 -7.34 3.90 -17.44
C PRO A 6 -6.97 5.29 -16.91
N LEU A 7 -7.95 6.17 -16.73
CA LEU A 7 -7.71 7.51 -16.17
C LEU A 7 -7.26 7.44 -14.71
N MET A 8 -7.89 6.60 -13.88
CA MET A 8 -7.48 6.40 -12.48
C MET A 8 -6.02 5.92 -12.41
N ASN A 9 -5.66 4.93 -13.21
CA ASN A 9 -4.29 4.41 -13.27
C ASN A 9 -3.28 5.47 -13.73
N ALA A 10 -3.63 6.23 -14.77
CA ALA A 10 -2.78 7.30 -15.29
C ALA A 10 -2.59 8.43 -14.26
N LEU A 11 -3.67 8.84 -13.58
CA LEU A 11 -3.65 9.86 -12.53
C LEU A 11 -2.71 9.44 -11.39
N VAL A 12 -2.90 8.24 -10.84
CA VAL A 12 -2.09 7.75 -9.72
C VAL A 12 -0.62 7.68 -10.08
N LEU A 13 -0.30 7.08 -11.24
CA LEU A 13 1.09 6.97 -11.69
C LEU A 13 1.70 8.35 -11.93
N TYR A 14 0.98 9.24 -12.62
CA TYR A 14 1.46 10.57 -12.95
C TYR A 14 1.74 11.40 -11.69
N VAL A 15 0.78 11.49 -10.77
CA VAL A 15 0.94 12.23 -9.50
C VAL A 15 2.13 11.68 -8.71
N GLY A 16 2.28 10.36 -8.61
CA GLY A 16 3.42 9.75 -7.91
C GLY A 16 4.76 10.06 -8.59
N THR A 17 4.85 10.02 -9.92
CA THR A 17 6.08 10.39 -10.63
C THR A 17 6.46 11.86 -10.46
N GLN A 18 5.47 12.77 -10.50
CA GLN A 18 5.69 14.19 -10.24
C GLN A 18 6.14 14.41 -8.79
N ALA A 19 5.54 13.72 -7.82
CA ALA A 19 5.93 13.81 -6.42
C ALA A 19 7.37 13.36 -6.18
N ILE A 20 7.78 12.24 -6.78
CA ILE A 20 9.16 11.75 -6.69
C ILE A 20 10.14 12.76 -7.27
N ALA A 21 9.83 13.33 -8.45
CA ALA A 21 10.67 14.36 -9.07
C ALA A 21 10.76 15.62 -8.21
N TYR A 22 9.63 16.07 -7.66
CA TYR A 22 9.55 17.23 -6.77
C TYR A 22 10.43 17.06 -5.52
N ILE A 23 10.33 15.92 -4.84
CA ILE A 23 11.11 15.62 -3.64
C ILE A 23 12.62 15.57 -3.96
N ARG A 24 12.99 14.93 -5.08
CA ARG A 24 14.39 14.85 -5.53
C ARG A 24 14.97 16.21 -5.91
N ASN A 25 14.18 17.08 -6.54
CA ASN A 25 14.61 18.43 -6.89
C ASN A 25 14.89 19.30 -5.65
N LYS A 26 14.27 18.98 -4.51
CA LYS A 26 14.60 19.58 -3.20
C LYS A 26 15.82 18.95 -2.51
N GLY A 27 16.50 17.99 -3.15
CA GLY A 27 17.65 17.29 -2.56
C GLY A 27 17.27 16.23 -1.51
N HIS A 28 16.00 15.83 -1.44
CA HIS A 28 15.51 14.82 -0.49
C HIS A 28 15.19 13.48 -1.17
N THR A 29 15.09 12.44 -0.36
CA THR A 29 14.60 11.12 -0.79
C THR A 29 13.14 10.93 -0.34
N PRO A 30 12.30 10.25 -1.14
CA PRO A 30 10.94 9.92 -0.71
C PRO A 30 10.96 9.05 0.54
N ASN A 31 10.23 9.44 1.57
CA ASN A 31 10.00 8.71 2.83
C ASN A 31 8.70 9.25 3.48
N MET A 32 8.25 8.67 4.60
CA MET A 32 6.97 9.03 5.23
C MET A 32 6.83 10.52 5.53
N SER A 33 7.90 11.23 5.92
CA SER A 33 7.82 12.67 6.24
C SER A 33 7.93 13.55 5.00
N THR A 34 8.68 13.15 3.97
CA THR A 34 8.89 13.96 2.77
C THR A 34 7.76 13.84 1.75
N ILE A 35 6.97 12.76 1.79
CA ILE A 35 5.77 12.62 0.96
C ILE A 35 4.56 13.33 1.56
N ALA A 36 4.54 13.52 2.88
CA ALA A 36 3.46 14.17 3.61
C ALA A 36 3.39 15.68 3.28
N HIS A 37 2.21 16.27 3.52
CA HIS A 37 1.97 17.72 3.37
C HIS A 37 2.43 18.29 2.03
N SER A 38 2.05 17.62 0.93
CA SER A 38 2.33 18.08 -0.43
C SER A 38 1.06 17.99 -1.26
N ALA A 39 0.93 18.85 -2.27
CA ALA A 39 -0.22 18.84 -3.19
C ALA A 39 -0.48 17.47 -3.83
N HIS A 40 0.57 16.66 -4.00
CA HIS A 40 0.47 15.28 -4.51
C HIS A 40 -0.24 14.36 -3.51
N MET A 41 0.08 14.50 -2.22
CA MET A 41 -0.56 13.73 -1.15
C MET A 41 -1.97 14.23 -0.87
N ASP A 42 -2.23 15.53 -0.98
CA ASP A 42 -3.57 16.11 -0.85
C ASP A 42 -4.54 15.47 -1.86
N ILE A 43 -4.09 15.25 -3.10
CA ILE A 43 -4.86 14.51 -4.12
C ILE A 43 -5.17 13.10 -3.64
N PHE A 44 -4.18 12.36 -3.13
CA PHE A 44 -4.36 10.98 -2.69
C PHE A 44 -5.24 10.86 -1.45
N GLN A 45 -5.12 11.76 -0.48
CA GLN A 45 -5.98 11.80 0.70
C GLN A 45 -7.43 12.11 0.32
N ASN A 46 -7.65 13.11 -0.56
CA ASN A 46 -8.99 13.42 -1.06
C ASN A 46 -9.60 12.23 -1.80
N LEU A 47 -8.85 11.56 -2.69
CA LEU A 47 -9.33 10.36 -3.37
C LEU A 47 -9.63 9.20 -2.40
N ALA A 48 -8.84 9.05 -1.33
CA ALA A 48 -9.08 8.04 -0.32
C ALA A 48 -10.36 8.31 0.49
N VAL A 49 -10.68 9.57 0.80
CA VAL A 49 -11.83 9.93 1.63
C VAL A 49 -13.12 10.08 0.81
N ASP A 50 -13.06 10.81 -0.30
CA ASP A 50 -14.25 11.26 -1.03
C ASP A 50 -14.80 10.24 -2.03
N LEU A 51 -14.00 9.26 -2.44
CA LEU A 51 -14.49 8.19 -3.30
C LEU A 51 -15.35 7.20 -2.51
N ASP A 52 -16.35 6.66 -3.20
CA ASP A 52 -17.12 5.52 -2.72
C ASP A 52 -16.27 4.24 -2.67
N THR A 53 -16.85 3.15 -2.17
CA THR A 53 -16.18 1.86 -2.01
C THR A 53 -15.57 1.34 -3.33
N GLU A 54 -16.26 1.53 -4.47
CA GLU A 54 -15.79 1.08 -5.79
C GLU A 54 -14.62 1.94 -6.27
N GLY A 55 -14.76 3.27 -6.22
CA GLY A 55 -13.72 4.21 -6.63
C GLY A 55 -12.46 4.06 -5.79
N ARG A 56 -12.60 3.94 -4.46
CA ARG A 56 -11.47 3.75 -3.54
C ARG A 56 -10.75 2.42 -3.79
N TYR A 57 -11.50 1.35 -4.07
CA TYR A 57 -10.91 0.06 -4.43
C TYR A 57 -10.06 0.15 -5.72
N LEU A 58 -10.56 0.83 -6.76
CA LEU A 58 -9.82 1.04 -8.01
C LEU A 58 -8.57 1.92 -7.80
N PHE A 59 -8.69 2.98 -7.01
CA PHE A 59 -7.59 3.87 -6.63
C PHE A 59 -6.48 3.13 -5.88
N LEU A 60 -6.82 2.36 -4.84
CA LEU A 60 -5.86 1.58 -4.07
C LEU A 60 -5.20 0.49 -4.92
N ASN A 61 -5.95 -0.14 -5.83
CA ASN A 61 -5.39 -1.07 -6.81
C ASN A 61 -4.39 -0.39 -7.76
N ALA A 62 -4.68 0.83 -8.22
CA ALA A 62 -3.76 1.61 -9.05
C ALA A 62 -2.43 1.89 -8.33
N ILE A 63 -2.48 2.18 -7.02
CA ILE A 63 -1.27 2.31 -6.18
C ILE A 63 -0.55 0.97 -6.04
N ALA A 64 -1.29 -0.09 -5.68
CA ALA A 64 -0.72 -1.42 -5.45
C ALA A 64 -0.05 -2.01 -6.71
N ASN A 65 -0.49 -1.63 -7.91
CA ASN A 65 0.15 -2.01 -9.18
C ASN A 65 1.60 -1.52 -9.30
N GLN A 66 1.99 -0.50 -8.51
CA GLN A 66 3.34 0.03 -8.53
C GLN A 66 4.28 -0.68 -7.53
N LEU A 67 3.75 -1.55 -6.66
CA LEU A 67 4.53 -2.32 -5.70
C LEU A 67 5.19 -3.54 -6.35
N ARG A 68 6.31 -3.33 -7.05
CA ARG A 68 6.94 -4.33 -7.92
C ARG A 68 8.29 -4.82 -7.38
N TYR A 69 9.37 -4.61 -8.11
CA TYR A 69 10.75 -4.85 -7.65
C TYR A 69 11.33 -3.57 -7.02
N PRO A 70 12.50 -3.61 -6.37
CA PRO A 70 13.13 -2.42 -5.80
C PRO A 70 13.36 -1.32 -6.86
N ASN A 71 12.62 -0.21 -6.73
CA ASN A 71 12.77 0.99 -7.54
C ASN A 71 12.11 2.19 -6.81
N SER A 72 12.29 3.41 -7.33
CA SER A 72 11.76 4.63 -6.70
C SER A 72 10.23 4.68 -6.62
N HIS A 73 9.52 4.14 -7.61
CA HIS A 73 8.05 4.12 -7.61
C HIS A 73 7.56 3.15 -6.54
N THR A 74 8.11 1.93 -6.50
CA THR A 74 7.78 0.93 -5.46
C THR A 74 7.96 1.54 -4.07
N HIS A 75 9.09 2.22 -3.82
CA HIS A 75 9.34 2.86 -2.52
C HIS A 75 8.31 3.95 -2.20
N TYR A 76 8.09 4.88 -3.14
CA TYR A 76 7.15 6.00 -2.96
C TYR A 76 5.71 5.51 -2.70
N PHE A 77 5.23 4.56 -3.51
CA PHE A 77 3.87 4.03 -3.38
C PHE A 77 3.71 3.11 -2.17
N SER A 78 4.77 2.43 -1.72
CA SER A 78 4.78 1.74 -0.43
C SER A 78 4.58 2.73 0.72
N CYS A 79 5.36 3.81 0.76
CA CYS A 79 5.19 4.86 1.78
C CYS A 79 3.81 5.52 1.68
N THR A 80 3.29 5.74 0.46
CA THR A 80 1.96 6.32 0.25
C THR A 80 0.86 5.45 0.86
N LEU A 81 0.85 4.14 0.62
CA LEU A 81 -0.15 3.25 1.21
C LEU A 81 -0.07 3.20 2.73
N LEU A 82 1.14 3.13 3.28
CA LEU A 82 1.36 3.11 4.72
C LEU A 82 0.92 4.44 5.37
N TYR A 83 1.18 5.56 4.70
CA TYR A 83 0.75 6.89 5.15
C TYR A 83 -0.77 7.01 5.13
N LEU A 84 -1.43 6.59 4.04
CA LEU A 84 -2.89 6.56 3.96
C LEU A 84 -3.53 5.66 5.01
N PHE A 85 -2.88 4.54 5.37
CA PHE A 85 -3.35 3.67 6.46
C PHE A 85 -3.22 4.35 7.83
N ALA A 86 -2.09 5.00 8.10
CA ALA A 86 -1.82 5.68 9.37
C ALA A 86 -2.71 6.91 9.59
N GLU A 87 -2.96 7.70 8.55
CA GLU A 87 -3.73 8.95 8.60
C GLU A 87 -5.23 8.75 8.29
N ALA A 88 -5.68 7.50 8.14
CA ALA A 88 -7.08 7.21 7.89
C ALA A 88 -7.97 7.58 9.08
N ASN A 89 -8.96 8.44 8.84
CA ASN A 89 -9.95 8.82 9.85
C ASN A 89 -11.06 7.78 10.04
N THR A 90 -11.11 6.74 9.20
CA THR A 90 -12.14 5.69 9.25
C THR A 90 -11.50 4.32 9.03
N GLU A 91 -11.95 3.32 9.79
CA GLU A 91 -11.49 1.94 9.64
C GLU A 91 -11.79 1.37 8.24
N ALA A 92 -12.85 1.85 7.57
CA ALA A 92 -13.18 1.40 6.22
C ALA A 92 -12.05 1.62 5.20
N ILE A 93 -11.24 2.67 5.35
CA ILE A 93 -10.08 2.90 4.47
C ILE A 93 -8.97 1.91 4.82
N GLN A 94 -8.72 1.67 6.10
CA GLN A 94 -7.71 0.74 6.60
C GLN A 94 -8.03 -0.71 6.19
N GLU A 95 -9.29 -1.11 6.32
CA GLU A 95 -9.80 -2.40 5.86
C GLU A 95 -9.60 -2.56 4.35
N GLN A 96 -9.96 -1.54 3.54
CA GLN A 96 -9.79 -1.62 2.09
C GLN A 96 -8.33 -1.69 1.65
N ILE A 97 -7.42 -0.93 2.29
CA ILE A 97 -5.97 -1.04 2.04
C ILE A 97 -5.51 -2.47 2.34
N THR A 98 -5.91 -3.00 3.49
CA THR A 98 -5.58 -4.36 3.92
C THR A 98 -6.10 -5.39 2.93
N ARG A 99 -7.36 -5.26 2.49
CA ARG A 99 -8.00 -6.15 1.52
C ARG A 99 -7.26 -6.16 0.18
N VAL A 100 -6.88 -4.99 -0.35
CA VAL A 100 -6.15 -4.88 -1.63
C VAL A 100 -4.76 -5.54 -1.54
N LEU A 101 -4.08 -5.42 -0.40
CA LEU A 101 -2.80 -6.11 -0.20
C LEU A 101 -3.00 -7.62 -0.04
N LEU A 102 -3.98 -8.03 0.77
CA LEU A 102 -4.24 -9.42 1.10
C LEU A 102 -4.72 -10.24 -0.11
N GLU A 103 -5.64 -9.72 -0.91
CA GLU A 103 -6.16 -10.42 -2.11
C GLU A 103 -5.04 -10.77 -3.11
N ARG A 104 -3.97 -9.99 -3.13
CA ARG A 104 -2.77 -10.22 -3.95
C ARG A 104 -1.75 -11.17 -3.32
N LEU A 105 -1.88 -11.46 -2.02
CA LEU A 105 -0.98 -12.35 -1.27
C LEU A 105 -1.56 -13.75 -1.01
N ILE A 106 -2.88 -13.91 -1.04
CA ILE A 106 -3.54 -15.21 -0.87
C ILE A 106 -3.43 -16.11 -2.11
N VAL A 107 -3.10 -15.53 -3.27
CA VAL A 107 -2.90 -16.27 -4.51
C VAL A 107 -1.55 -17.01 -4.51
N ASN A 108 -1.44 -18.02 -5.38
CA ASN A 108 -0.20 -18.77 -5.54
C ASN A 108 0.96 -17.84 -5.97
N ARG A 109 2.17 -18.17 -5.50
CA ARG A 109 3.41 -17.49 -5.86
C ARG A 109 3.63 -17.49 -7.39
N PRO A 110 4.41 -16.53 -7.94
CA PRO A 110 5.23 -15.52 -7.25
C PRO A 110 4.45 -14.28 -6.80
N HIS A 111 4.90 -13.68 -5.68
CA HIS A 111 4.39 -12.39 -5.19
C HIS A 111 5.37 -11.26 -5.52
N PRO A 112 4.89 -10.05 -5.88
CA PRO A 112 5.76 -8.89 -6.06
C PRO A 112 6.53 -8.54 -4.78
N TRP A 113 7.82 -8.23 -4.91
CA TRP A 113 8.68 -7.91 -3.77
C TRP A 113 8.15 -6.71 -2.96
N GLY A 114 7.76 -5.63 -3.63
CA GLY A 114 7.25 -4.42 -3.00
C GLY A 114 5.96 -4.68 -2.24
N LEU A 115 5.08 -5.52 -2.78
CA LEU A 115 3.84 -5.92 -2.12
C LEU A 115 4.12 -6.61 -0.79
N LEU A 116 5.05 -7.57 -0.79
CA LEU A 116 5.48 -8.27 0.43
C LEU A 116 6.07 -7.29 1.45
N ILE A 117 6.96 -6.40 1.02
CA ILE A 117 7.61 -5.43 1.92
C ILE A 117 6.58 -4.48 2.53
N THR A 118 5.68 -3.91 1.74
CA THR A 118 4.63 -3.01 2.24
C THR A 118 3.73 -3.74 3.25
N PHE A 119 3.32 -4.97 2.95
CA PHE A 119 2.47 -5.75 3.87
C PHE A 119 3.21 -6.15 5.14
N ILE A 120 4.47 -6.58 5.05
CA ILE A 120 5.31 -6.90 6.22
C ILE A 120 5.49 -5.67 7.12
N GLU A 121 5.76 -4.50 6.54
CA GLU A 121 5.90 -3.26 7.29
C GLU A 121 4.60 -2.91 8.03
N LEU A 122 3.45 -3.04 7.35
CA LEU A 122 2.14 -2.77 7.93
C LEU A 122 1.85 -3.64 9.16
N ILE A 123 2.14 -4.94 9.09
CA ILE A 123 1.80 -5.89 10.18
C ILE A 123 2.86 -5.95 11.30
N LYS A 124 4.11 -5.55 11.03
CA LYS A 124 5.21 -5.65 12.01
C LYS A 124 5.48 -4.34 12.74
N ASN A 125 5.30 -3.20 12.08
CA ASN A 125 5.57 -1.91 12.71
C ASN A 125 4.44 -1.57 13.69
N PRO A 126 4.73 -1.48 15.01
CA PRO A 126 3.69 -1.26 16.02
C PRO A 126 2.99 0.09 15.89
N THR A 127 3.56 1.03 15.14
CA THR A 127 2.98 2.35 14.87
C THR A 127 1.61 2.25 14.19
N TYR A 128 1.42 1.26 13.30
CA TYR A 128 0.14 1.08 12.60
C TYR A 128 -0.92 0.36 13.44
N ARG A 129 -0.52 -0.26 14.56
CA ARG A 129 -1.40 -1.03 15.47
C ARG A 129 -2.29 -2.02 14.71
N PHE A 130 -1.77 -2.62 13.63
CA PHE A 130 -2.54 -3.42 12.68
C PHE A 130 -3.43 -4.47 13.37
N TRP A 131 -2.85 -5.24 14.31
CA TRP A 131 -3.53 -6.30 15.05
C TRP A 131 -4.52 -5.81 16.11
N GLN A 132 -4.70 -4.51 16.31
CA GLN A 132 -5.65 -3.94 17.27
C GLN A 132 -6.96 -3.49 16.61
N HIS A 133 -7.01 -3.44 15.27
CA HIS A 133 -8.21 -3.02 14.53
C HIS A 133 -9.28 -4.12 14.51
N GLU A 134 -10.56 -3.73 14.60
CA GLU A 134 -11.67 -4.68 14.71
C GLU A 134 -11.81 -5.56 13.45
N PHE A 135 -11.56 -5.00 12.26
CA PHE A 135 -11.68 -5.74 11.00
C PHE A 135 -10.71 -6.93 10.89
N VAL A 136 -9.61 -6.93 11.65
CA VAL A 136 -8.66 -8.07 11.67
C VAL A 136 -9.24 -9.25 12.45
N HIS A 137 -10.13 -8.98 13.42
CA HIS A 137 -10.74 -9.94 14.33
C HIS A 137 -12.20 -10.24 14.03
N CYS A 138 -12.72 -9.77 12.89
CA CYS A 138 -14.14 -9.88 12.55
C CYS A 138 -14.63 -11.33 12.41
N ALA A 139 -13.73 -12.27 12.09
CA ALA A 139 -14.02 -13.69 12.02
C ALA A 139 -12.76 -14.54 12.26
N PRO A 140 -12.86 -15.71 12.92
CA PRO A 140 -11.72 -16.61 13.17
C PRO A 140 -10.98 -17.04 11.89
N GLU A 141 -11.69 -17.13 10.77
CA GLU A 141 -11.11 -17.48 9.46
C GLU A 141 -10.21 -16.37 8.91
N ILE A 142 -10.58 -15.11 9.14
CA ILE A 142 -9.84 -13.92 8.72
C ILE A 142 -8.56 -13.77 9.54
N GLU A 143 -8.65 -13.97 10.86
CA GLU A 143 -7.49 -13.96 11.75
C GLU A 143 -6.46 -15.03 11.35
N LYS A 144 -6.92 -16.28 11.14
CA LYS A 144 -6.06 -17.38 10.65
C LYS A 144 -5.44 -17.09 9.29
N LEU A 145 -6.17 -16.41 8.41
CA LEU A 145 -5.67 -16.01 7.09
C LEU A 145 -4.50 -15.02 7.23
N PHE A 146 -4.66 -14.00 8.07
CA PHE A 146 -3.59 -13.04 8.34
C PHE A 146 -2.36 -13.69 8.97
N GLU A 147 -2.53 -14.58 9.95
CA GLU A 147 -1.43 -15.35 10.53
C GLU A 147 -0.71 -16.23 9.49
N SER A 148 -1.46 -16.88 8.61
CA SER A 148 -0.92 -17.73 7.54
C SER A 148 -0.06 -16.92 6.56
N VAL A 149 -0.59 -15.78 6.08
CA VAL A 149 0.13 -14.90 5.17
C VAL A 149 1.35 -14.29 5.86
N ALA A 150 1.22 -13.83 7.10
CA ALA A 150 2.33 -13.32 7.89
C ALA A 150 3.47 -14.34 8.02
N ARG A 151 3.14 -15.60 8.36
CA ARG A 151 4.13 -16.69 8.41
C ARG A 151 4.77 -16.94 7.04
N SER A 152 3.99 -17.03 5.97
CA SER A 152 4.50 -17.26 4.61
C SER A 152 5.46 -16.15 4.13
N CYS A 153 5.18 -14.91 4.50
CA CYS A 153 6.02 -13.75 4.17
C CYS A 153 7.29 -13.69 5.04
N MET A 154 7.25 -14.21 6.27
CA MET A 154 8.37 -14.18 7.22
C MET A 154 9.36 -15.35 7.07
N VAL A 155 9.00 -16.43 6.37
CA VAL A 155 9.95 -17.50 6.05
C VAL A 155 10.95 -16.95 5.03
N LYS A 156 12.17 -16.68 5.52
CA LYS A 156 13.31 -16.08 4.83
C LYS A 156 13.35 -16.48 3.35
N THR A 157 13.32 -15.48 2.47
CA THR A 157 13.85 -15.57 1.12
C THR A 157 15.34 -15.89 1.23
N SER A 158 15.69 -17.17 1.32
CA SER A 158 17.07 -17.62 1.21
C SER A 158 17.49 -17.41 -0.24
N VAL A 159 17.98 -16.21 -0.54
CA VAL A 159 18.74 -15.96 -1.77
C VAL A 159 20.10 -16.61 -1.53
N PRO A 160 20.50 -17.65 -2.30
CA PRO A 160 21.87 -18.15 -2.23
C PRO A 160 22.84 -17.03 -2.64
N PRO A 161 24.02 -16.90 -2.02
CA PRO A 161 25.05 -16.00 -2.52
C PRO A 161 25.34 -16.35 -3.97
N GLN A 162 25.25 -15.38 -4.88
CA GLN A 162 25.78 -15.53 -6.23
C GLN A 162 27.30 -15.48 -6.11
N GLU A 163 27.97 -16.57 -6.51
CA GLU A 163 29.41 -16.64 -6.77
C GLU A 163 29.81 -15.75 -7.95
#